data_AF-A0AAX1UL24-F1
#
_entry.id   AF-A0AAX1UL24-F1
#
_cell.length_a   1.000
_cell.length_b   1.000
_cell.length_c   1.000
_cell.angle_alpha   90.00
_cell.angle_beta   90.00
_cell.angle_gamma   90.00
#
_symmetry.space_group_name_H-M   'P 1'
#
loop_
_entity.id
_entity.type
_entity.pdbx_description
1 polymer ?
#
loop_
_entity_poly.entity_id
_entity_poly.type
_entity_poly.pdbx_seq_one_letter_code
_entity_poly.pdbx_strand_id
1 'polypeptide(L)'
;MSLVQASPPRIALIVLGMHRSGTSALAGVLAQMGCDLPQDLMPSTAFNPRGHFESLQIYHLNDAILASGGSAWDDWAPFNPEWYRSPRLGEFRQRAAEVMAQEFGRSSLIVLKDPRICRLLPFWKEVLAEAGFRPLFVCTHRAPDEVAASLSRREGWPPGWGQLLWLRHVLEAEAETRQEPRLFVSYEALLSDWRATVARIGEGLGLRFPRTADAAAPAIRDFLADELRHFRSASAREGVLPPDWIRRPQEIFGRWAATGETAEDWAELDGIRAEVDRATPMLGMVARDAAMASAQGRDGEEAEKAEQAMREEELALLRRAQADTEARLRHATVHLEAMTRQLSAEIEATAPAELQARERLPAVEAARAALERDVDDLRQNLRHRAAHVVELERHAGALAERAAALEQCVAALEQRVAELEGQGEALERQRKDATGKLAAARLQIAEMEARHAAILSSTSWKVTRPIRSAVERLHRAKQPS
;
A
#
# COMPACT_ATOMS: atom_id res chain seq x y z
N MET A 1 13.70 -2.92 -2.10
CA MET A 1 12.47 -2.12 -1.90
C MET A 1 11.30 -3.04 -2.14
N SER A 2 10.61 -3.45 -1.06
CA SER A 2 9.35 -4.19 -1.17
C SER A 2 8.28 -3.23 -1.67
N LEU A 3 7.80 -3.41 -2.89
CA LEU A 3 6.59 -2.75 -3.37
C LEU A 3 5.44 -3.37 -2.58
N VAL A 4 5.02 -2.71 -1.50
CA VAL A 4 3.70 -2.96 -0.91
C VAL A 4 2.69 -2.57 -1.99
N GLN A 5 2.28 -3.55 -2.81
CA GLN A 5 1.21 -3.37 -3.79
C GLN A 5 -0.06 -3.08 -3.00
N ALA A 6 -0.45 -1.79 -2.94
CA ALA A 6 -1.79 -1.43 -2.54
C ALA A 6 -2.77 -2.17 -3.45
N SER A 7 -3.73 -2.90 -2.86
CA SER A 7 -4.78 -3.57 -3.62
C SER A 7 -5.49 -2.54 -4.52
N PRO A 8 -5.74 -2.85 -5.80
CA PRO A 8 -6.44 -1.93 -6.68
C PRO A 8 -7.83 -1.60 -6.12
N PRO A 9 -8.34 -0.38 -6.33
CA PRO A 9 -9.68 0.00 -5.88
C PRO A 9 -10.70 -0.94 -6.53
N ARG A 10 -11.60 -1.51 -5.72
CA ARG A 10 -12.68 -2.37 -6.22
C ARG A 10 -13.90 -1.52 -6.55
N ILE A 11 -14.43 -1.67 -7.75
CA ILE A 11 -15.60 -0.94 -8.25
C ILE A 11 -16.74 -1.92 -8.46
N ALA A 12 -17.93 -1.56 -7.97
CA ALA A 12 -19.16 -2.28 -8.23
C ALA A 12 -20.11 -1.40 -9.05
N LEU A 13 -20.35 -1.78 -10.31
CA LEU A 13 -21.41 -1.18 -11.11
C LEU A 13 -22.74 -1.80 -10.73
N ILE A 14 -23.64 -1.01 -10.17
CA ILE A 14 -24.93 -1.48 -9.66
C ILE A 14 -26.01 -1.09 -10.64
N VAL A 15 -26.59 -2.10 -11.28
CA VAL A 15 -27.66 -1.92 -12.24
C VAL A 15 -28.99 -1.91 -11.50
N LEU A 16 -29.63 -0.75 -11.47
CA LEU A 16 -30.89 -0.52 -10.77
C LEU A 16 -32.02 -0.29 -11.77
N GLY A 17 -33.18 -0.84 -11.49
CA GLY A 17 -34.39 -0.67 -12.27
C GLY A 17 -35.38 -1.80 -12.02
N MET A 18 -36.66 -1.53 -12.24
CA MET A 18 -37.71 -2.55 -12.12
C MET A 18 -37.45 -3.73 -13.09
N HIS A 19 -37.88 -4.94 -12.75
CA HIS A 19 -37.89 -6.06 -13.69
C HIS A 19 -38.46 -5.62 -15.04
N ARG A 20 -37.91 -6.16 -16.14
CA ARG A 20 -38.32 -5.82 -17.52
C ARG A 20 -37.97 -4.39 -17.97
N SER A 21 -37.24 -3.61 -17.16
CA SER A 21 -36.73 -2.27 -17.53
C SER A 21 -35.37 -2.29 -18.23
N GLY A 22 -34.97 -3.43 -18.79
CA GLY A 22 -33.68 -3.57 -19.47
C GLY A 22 -32.48 -3.87 -18.57
N THR A 23 -32.68 -4.16 -17.28
CA THR A 23 -31.59 -4.45 -16.33
C THR A 23 -30.69 -5.59 -16.79
N SER A 24 -31.25 -6.69 -17.31
CA SER A 24 -30.46 -7.82 -17.84
C SER A 24 -29.68 -7.45 -19.10
N ALA A 25 -30.28 -6.68 -20.02
CA ALA A 25 -29.61 -6.22 -21.24
C ALA A 25 -28.43 -5.30 -20.90
N LEU A 26 -28.63 -4.38 -19.97
CA LEU A 26 -27.56 -3.50 -19.49
C LEU A 26 -26.44 -4.29 -18.79
N ALA A 27 -26.78 -5.20 -17.88
CA ALA A 27 -25.79 -6.02 -17.18
C ALA A 27 -24.97 -6.88 -18.15
N GLY A 28 -25.61 -7.49 -19.16
CA GLY A 28 -24.93 -8.26 -20.20
C GLY A 28 -23.99 -7.40 -21.05
N VAL A 29 -24.40 -6.18 -21.42
CA VAL A 29 -23.52 -5.24 -22.14
C VAL A 29 -22.31 -4.87 -21.28
N LEU A 30 -22.50 -4.54 -20.00
CA LEU A 30 -21.41 -4.22 -19.08
C LEU A 30 -20.45 -5.40 -18.89
N ALA A 31 -20.97 -6.63 -18.83
CA ALA A 31 -20.14 -7.84 -18.79
C ALA A 31 -19.27 -7.96 -20.05
N GLN A 32 -19.83 -7.70 -21.23
CA GLN A 32 -19.07 -7.68 -22.48
C GLN A 32 -18.04 -6.53 -22.55
N MET A 33 -18.23 -5.46 -21.78
CA MET A 33 -17.24 -4.38 -21.63
C MET A 33 -16.11 -4.72 -20.64
N GLY A 34 -16.15 -5.88 -20.00
CA GLY A 34 -15.11 -6.38 -19.11
C GLY A 34 -15.42 -6.26 -17.62
N CYS A 35 -16.69 -6.09 -17.23
CA CYS A 35 -17.10 -6.24 -15.84
C CYS A 35 -17.32 -7.73 -15.51
N ASP A 36 -16.85 -8.16 -14.35
CA ASP A 36 -17.06 -9.54 -13.91
C ASP A 36 -18.50 -9.75 -13.43
N LEU A 37 -19.06 -10.89 -13.82
CA LEU A 37 -20.35 -11.40 -13.35
C LEU A 37 -20.16 -12.23 -12.07
N PRO A 38 -21.24 -12.42 -11.29
CA PRO A 38 -21.21 -13.35 -10.17
C PRO A 38 -20.88 -14.80 -10.62
N GLN A 39 -20.28 -15.58 -9.72
CA GLN A 39 -19.94 -16.99 -9.98
C GLN A 39 -21.18 -17.87 -10.19
N ASP A 40 -22.21 -17.72 -9.36
CA ASP A 40 -23.44 -18.53 -9.41
C ASP A 40 -24.59 -17.76 -10.08
N LEU A 41 -24.57 -17.75 -11.41
CA LEU A 41 -25.58 -17.06 -12.22
C LEU A 41 -26.93 -17.77 -12.19
N MET A 42 -28.00 -17.01 -11.99
CA MET A 42 -29.36 -17.50 -12.13
C MET A 42 -29.60 -18.06 -13.54
N PRO A 43 -30.16 -19.29 -13.67
CA PRO A 43 -30.40 -19.92 -14.96
C PRO A 43 -31.33 -19.10 -15.88
N SER A 44 -31.11 -19.21 -17.19
CA SER A 44 -32.03 -18.67 -18.19
C SER A 44 -33.42 -19.31 -18.11
N THR A 45 -34.46 -18.54 -18.40
CA THR A 45 -35.85 -19.04 -18.43
C THR A 45 -36.51 -18.74 -19.78
N ALA A 46 -37.69 -19.30 -20.06
CA ALA A 46 -38.43 -19.00 -21.29
C ALA A 46 -38.73 -17.49 -21.47
N PHE A 47 -38.85 -16.75 -20.36
CA PHE A 47 -39.09 -15.30 -20.38
C PHE A 47 -37.80 -14.46 -20.44
N ASN A 48 -36.64 -15.07 -20.24
CA ASN A 48 -35.32 -14.45 -20.37
C ASN A 48 -34.27 -15.49 -20.83
N PRO A 49 -34.25 -15.83 -22.13
CA PRO A 49 -33.46 -16.93 -22.67
C PRO A 49 -31.95 -16.67 -22.65
N ARG A 50 -31.53 -15.40 -22.58
CA ARG A 50 -30.12 -14.99 -22.53
C ARG A 50 -29.53 -15.00 -21.11
N GLY A 51 -30.33 -15.36 -20.10
CA GLY A 51 -29.93 -15.38 -18.70
C GLY A 51 -30.26 -14.09 -17.96
N HIS A 52 -30.39 -14.17 -16.64
CA HIS A 52 -30.75 -13.01 -15.82
C HIS A 52 -29.56 -12.14 -15.45
N PHE A 53 -28.32 -12.63 -15.52
CA PHE A 53 -27.14 -11.88 -15.05
C PHE A 53 -27.28 -11.46 -13.57
N GLU A 54 -28.08 -12.22 -12.81
CA GLU A 54 -28.31 -12.09 -11.38
C GLU A 54 -27.56 -13.21 -10.67
N SER A 55 -27.01 -12.94 -9.50
CA SER A 55 -26.51 -14.00 -8.62
C SER A 55 -27.68 -14.71 -7.97
N LEU A 56 -27.72 -16.04 -8.07
CA LEU A 56 -28.75 -16.86 -7.42
C LEU A 56 -28.69 -16.72 -5.89
N GLN A 57 -27.48 -16.59 -5.32
CA GLN A 57 -27.28 -16.38 -3.89
C GLN A 57 -27.86 -15.03 -3.42
N ILE A 58 -27.56 -13.96 -4.17
CA ILE A 58 -28.04 -12.61 -3.87
C ILE A 58 -29.56 -12.52 -4.03
N TYR A 59 -30.10 -13.18 -5.06
CA TYR A 59 -31.55 -13.29 -5.26
C TYR A 59 -32.26 -13.88 -4.02
N HIS A 60 -31.81 -15.04 -3.54
CA HIS A 60 -32.41 -15.67 -2.37
C HIS A 60 -32.21 -14.85 -1.08
N LEU A 61 -31.06 -14.19 -0.97
CA LEU A 61 -30.79 -13.30 0.15
C LEU A 61 -31.75 -12.11 0.16
N ASN A 62 -31.98 -11.46 -0.98
CA ASN A 62 -32.90 -10.34 -1.12
C ASN A 62 -34.35 -10.75 -0.80
N ASP A 63 -34.80 -11.90 -1.30
CA ASP A 63 -36.13 -12.44 -0.95
C ASP A 63 -36.25 -12.69 0.56
N ALA A 64 -35.22 -13.27 1.19
CA ALA A 64 -35.22 -13.53 2.63
C ALA A 64 -35.23 -12.24 3.46
N ILE A 65 -34.52 -11.19 3.02
CA ILE A 65 -34.53 -9.87 3.66
C ILE A 65 -35.93 -9.26 3.59
N LEU A 66 -36.52 -9.18 2.39
CA LEU A 66 -37.86 -8.63 2.18
C LEU A 66 -38.90 -9.38 3.02
N ALA A 67 -38.88 -10.72 2.98
CA ALA A 67 -39.81 -11.55 3.74
C ALA A 67 -39.67 -11.35 5.26
N SER A 68 -38.44 -11.19 5.77
CA SER A 68 -38.21 -10.93 7.19
C SER A 68 -38.75 -9.57 7.68
N GLY A 69 -38.95 -8.63 6.76
CA GLY A 69 -39.63 -7.35 7.01
C GLY A 69 -41.11 -7.34 6.64
N GLY A 70 -41.69 -8.49 6.25
CA GLY A 70 -43.10 -8.61 5.86
C GLY A 70 -43.42 -8.05 4.47
N SER A 71 -42.44 -8.01 3.57
CA SER A 71 -42.58 -7.53 2.19
C SER A 71 -42.10 -8.58 1.18
N ALA A 72 -42.26 -8.31 -0.10
CA ALA A 72 -41.82 -9.16 -1.21
C ALA A 72 -41.44 -8.29 -2.42
N TRP A 73 -40.84 -8.86 -3.46
CA TRP A 73 -40.43 -8.07 -4.63
C TRP A 73 -41.60 -7.42 -5.38
N ASP A 74 -42.78 -8.00 -5.26
CA ASP A 74 -44.05 -7.59 -5.86
C ASP A 74 -44.95 -6.79 -4.92
N ASP A 75 -44.36 -6.27 -3.83
CA ASP A 75 -44.99 -5.33 -2.93
C ASP A 75 -44.66 -3.89 -3.32
N TRP A 76 -45.69 -3.10 -3.56
CA TRP A 76 -45.58 -1.68 -3.88
C TRP A 76 -45.69 -0.77 -2.63
N ALA A 77 -45.85 -1.34 -1.43
CA ALA A 77 -45.71 -0.60 -0.17
C ALA A 77 -44.22 -0.26 0.12
N PRO A 78 -43.91 0.77 0.92
CA PRO A 78 -42.53 1.03 1.32
C PRO A 78 -42.03 -0.09 2.23
N PHE A 79 -40.75 -0.47 2.10
CA PHE A 79 -40.14 -1.43 3.01
C PHE A 79 -40.02 -0.84 4.42
N ASN A 80 -40.24 -1.66 5.45
CA ASN A 80 -40.31 -1.19 6.84
C ASN A 80 -38.99 -0.52 7.28
N PRO A 81 -38.96 0.80 7.55
CA PRO A 81 -37.72 1.48 7.93
C PRO A 81 -37.18 1.03 9.30
N GLU A 82 -38.04 0.56 10.22
CA GLU A 82 -37.60 0.04 11.52
C GLU A 82 -36.89 -1.31 11.40
N TRP A 83 -37.02 -2.02 10.28
CA TRP A 83 -36.28 -3.25 10.02
C TRP A 83 -34.77 -3.02 10.08
N TYR A 84 -34.28 -1.88 9.59
CA TYR A 84 -32.87 -1.48 9.62
C TYR A 84 -32.36 -1.18 11.05
N ARG A 85 -33.24 -1.11 12.05
CA ARG A 85 -32.86 -1.00 13.47
C ARG A 85 -33.01 -2.31 14.22
N SER A 86 -33.48 -3.35 13.56
CA SER A 86 -33.70 -4.66 14.18
C SER A 86 -32.38 -5.43 14.33
N PRO A 87 -32.28 -6.35 15.31
CA PRO A 87 -31.11 -7.24 15.44
C PRO A 87 -30.85 -8.10 14.19
N ARG A 88 -31.88 -8.36 13.36
CA ARG A 88 -31.76 -9.14 12.12
C ARG A 88 -30.82 -8.49 11.11
N LEU A 89 -30.66 -7.17 11.13
CA LEU A 89 -29.78 -6.47 10.20
C LEU A 89 -28.35 -7.03 10.22
N GLY A 90 -27.81 -7.28 11.42
CA GLY A 90 -26.46 -7.83 11.58
C GLY A 90 -26.32 -9.24 10.98
N GLU A 91 -27.31 -10.11 11.21
CA GLU A 91 -27.35 -11.47 10.64
C GLU A 91 -27.34 -11.44 9.11
N PHE A 92 -28.14 -10.56 8.51
CA PHE A 92 -28.21 -10.43 7.05
C PHE A 92 -26.97 -9.78 6.45
N ARG A 93 -26.35 -8.79 7.12
CA ARG A 93 -25.09 -8.18 6.65
C ARG A 93 -23.95 -9.19 6.63
N GLN A 94 -23.82 -10.00 7.68
CA GLN A 94 -22.80 -11.06 7.71
C GLN A 94 -22.99 -12.03 6.54
N ARG A 95 -24.22 -12.51 6.33
CA ARG A 95 -24.55 -13.38 5.19
C ARG A 95 -24.27 -12.71 3.85
N ALA A 96 -24.57 -11.43 3.71
CA ALA A 96 -24.30 -10.68 2.48
C ALA A 96 -22.80 -10.52 2.21
N ALA A 97 -21.99 -10.26 3.24
CA ALA A 97 -20.55 -10.19 3.10
C ALA A 97 -19.95 -11.54 2.65
N GLU A 98 -20.44 -12.65 3.22
CA GLU A 98 -20.06 -14.00 2.80
C GLU A 98 -20.44 -14.26 1.34
N VAL A 99 -21.67 -13.92 0.94
CA VAL A 99 -22.14 -14.05 -0.46
C VAL A 99 -21.30 -13.18 -1.40
N MET A 100 -21.01 -11.93 -1.05
CA MET A 100 -20.18 -11.05 -1.88
C MET A 100 -18.76 -11.61 -2.06
N ALA A 101 -18.18 -12.19 -1.01
CA ALA A 101 -16.87 -12.83 -1.09
C ALA A 101 -16.89 -14.07 -2.00
N GLN A 102 -17.95 -14.89 -1.93
CA GLN A 102 -18.12 -16.09 -2.76
C GLN A 102 -18.36 -15.74 -4.23
N GLU A 103 -19.27 -14.80 -4.49
CA GLU A 103 -19.73 -14.48 -5.83
C GLU A 103 -18.74 -13.64 -6.64
N PHE A 104 -17.93 -12.82 -5.98
CA PHE A 104 -17.04 -11.86 -6.66
C PHE A 104 -15.56 -12.01 -6.28
N GLY A 105 -15.22 -12.84 -5.29
CA GLY A 105 -13.85 -13.17 -4.92
C GLY A 105 -12.94 -11.94 -4.80
N ARG A 106 -11.87 -11.93 -5.61
CA ARG A 106 -10.89 -10.83 -5.69
C ARG A 106 -11.13 -9.87 -6.86
N SER A 107 -12.27 -9.94 -7.55
CA SER A 107 -12.56 -9.06 -8.67
C SER A 107 -12.52 -7.59 -8.26
N SER A 108 -11.93 -6.76 -9.10
CA SER A 108 -11.79 -5.31 -8.91
C SER A 108 -12.82 -4.51 -9.71
N LEU A 109 -13.56 -5.13 -10.63
CA LEU A 109 -14.60 -4.46 -11.42
C LEU A 109 -15.75 -5.44 -11.69
N ILE A 110 -16.83 -5.29 -10.93
CA ILE A 110 -17.98 -6.20 -11.01
C ILE A 110 -19.23 -5.48 -11.53
N VAL A 111 -20.18 -6.26 -12.05
CA VAL A 111 -21.57 -5.82 -12.20
C VAL A 111 -22.45 -6.56 -11.18
N LEU A 112 -23.18 -5.80 -10.38
CA LEU A 112 -24.15 -6.30 -9.42
C LEU A 112 -25.55 -5.89 -9.89
N LYS A 113 -26.40 -6.88 -10.15
CA LYS A 113 -27.78 -6.67 -10.60
C LYS A 113 -28.73 -7.61 -9.88
N ASP A 114 -29.78 -7.03 -9.32
CA ASP A 114 -31.05 -7.67 -8.94
C ASP A 114 -32.04 -6.50 -8.74
N PRO A 115 -33.22 -6.50 -9.41
CA PRO A 115 -34.19 -5.41 -9.25
C PRO A 115 -34.62 -5.13 -7.80
N ARG A 116 -34.57 -6.13 -6.91
CA ARG A 116 -34.87 -5.97 -5.47
C ARG A 116 -33.88 -5.07 -4.75
N ILE A 117 -32.67 -4.92 -5.29
CA ILE A 117 -31.68 -3.99 -4.73
C ILE A 117 -32.24 -2.57 -4.68
N CYS A 118 -33.08 -2.17 -5.64
CA CYS A 118 -33.76 -0.86 -5.59
C CYS A 118 -34.48 -0.62 -4.25
N ARG A 119 -35.11 -1.66 -3.69
CA ARG A 119 -35.86 -1.59 -2.43
C ARG A 119 -34.98 -1.75 -1.18
N LEU A 120 -33.78 -2.30 -1.35
CA LEU A 120 -32.83 -2.66 -0.30
C LEU A 120 -31.53 -1.85 -0.39
N LEU A 121 -31.54 -0.71 -1.07
CA LEU A 121 -30.34 0.07 -1.33
C LEU A 121 -29.59 0.50 -0.06
N PRO A 122 -30.26 0.97 1.02
CA PRO A 122 -29.58 1.29 2.27
C PRO A 122 -28.76 0.10 2.81
N PHE A 123 -29.32 -1.11 2.76
CA PHE A 123 -28.61 -2.34 3.15
C PHE A 123 -27.41 -2.61 2.25
N TRP A 124 -27.60 -2.59 0.93
CA TRP A 124 -26.54 -2.93 -0.02
C TRP A 124 -25.39 -1.93 -0.03
N LYS A 125 -25.66 -0.64 0.14
CA LYS A 125 -24.62 0.40 0.28
C LYS A 125 -23.64 0.07 1.40
N GLU A 126 -24.16 -0.33 2.56
CA GLU A 126 -23.34 -0.72 3.71
C GLU A 126 -22.54 -1.99 3.42
N VAL A 127 -23.18 -3.03 2.87
CA VAL A 127 -22.52 -4.30 2.51
C VAL A 127 -21.38 -4.09 1.52
N LEU A 128 -21.57 -3.24 0.51
CA LEU A 128 -20.56 -2.96 -0.50
C LEU A 128 -19.36 -2.21 0.09
N ALA A 129 -19.63 -1.23 0.95
CA ALA A 129 -18.59 -0.50 1.65
C ALA A 129 -17.75 -1.45 2.54
N GLU A 130 -18.41 -2.37 3.26
CA GLU A 130 -17.74 -3.42 4.06
C GLU A 130 -16.91 -4.38 3.21
N ALA A 131 -17.43 -4.76 2.04
CA ALA A 131 -16.73 -5.61 1.07
C ALA A 131 -15.60 -4.88 0.31
N GLY A 132 -15.36 -3.60 0.62
CA GLY A 132 -14.30 -2.78 0.05
C GLY A 132 -14.58 -2.31 -1.37
N PHE A 133 -15.84 -2.33 -1.81
CA PHE A 133 -16.26 -1.82 -3.12
C PHE A 133 -16.67 -0.36 -3.05
N ARG A 134 -16.25 0.43 -4.04
CA ARG A 134 -16.85 1.71 -4.38
C ARG A 134 -18.05 1.46 -5.30
N PRO A 135 -19.29 1.72 -4.86
CA PRO A 135 -20.46 1.56 -5.70
C PRO A 135 -20.56 2.70 -6.72
N LEU A 136 -20.94 2.36 -7.95
CA LEU A 136 -21.33 3.30 -9.00
C LEU A 136 -22.69 2.84 -9.55
N PHE A 137 -23.68 3.72 -9.55
CA PHE A 137 -25.06 3.33 -9.84
C PHE A 137 -25.46 3.64 -11.28
N VAL A 138 -26.05 2.66 -11.97
CA VAL A 138 -26.63 2.84 -13.30
C VAL A 138 -28.12 2.54 -13.23
N CYS A 139 -28.94 3.58 -13.21
CA CYS A 139 -30.38 3.51 -13.12
C CYS A 139 -30.99 3.39 -14.51
N THR A 140 -31.44 2.20 -14.88
CA THR A 140 -32.12 1.94 -16.14
C THR A 140 -33.64 1.97 -15.99
N HIS A 141 -34.32 2.56 -16.96
CA HIS A 141 -35.77 2.56 -17.02
C HIS A 141 -36.27 2.21 -18.42
N ARG A 142 -37.55 1.84 -18.47
CA ARG A 142 -38.33 1.58 -19.69
C ARG A 142 -39.71 2.20 -19.50
N ALA A 143 -40.42 2.45 -20.60
CA ALA A 143 -41.80 2.90 -20.57
C ALA A 143 -42.64 2.02 -19.61
N PRO A 144 -43.33 2.61 -18.61
CA PRO A 144 -44.10 1.89 -17.60
C PRO A 144 -45.15 0.96 -18.20
N ASP A 145 -45.79 1.38 -19.30
CA ASP A 145 -46.81 0.57 -19.99
C ASP A 145 -46.22 -0.68 -20.62
N GLU A 146 -44.98 -0.62 -21.12
CA GLU A 146 -44.29 -1.79 -21.66
C GLU A 146 -43.85 -2.75 -20.55
N VAL A 147 -43.42 -2.20 -19.42
CA VAL A 147 -43.10 -2.98 -18.20
C VAL A 147 -44.37 -3.67 -17.71
N ALA A 148 -45.46 -2.93 -17.55
CA ALA A 148 -46.76 -3.46 -17.15
C ALA A 148 -47.27 -4.53 -18.10
N ALA A 149 -47.27 -4.28 -19.42
CA ALA A 149 -47.68 -5.27 -20.40
C ALA A 149 -46.77 -6.51 -20.43
N SER A 150 -45.49 -6.39 -20.06
CA SER A 150 -44.60 -7.52 -19.90
C SER A 150 -44.87 -8.31 -18.63
N LEU A 151 -45.19 -7.64 -17.51
CA LEU A 151 -45.54 -8.29 -16.24
C LEU A 151 -46.91 -8.96 -16.34
N SER A 152 -47.91 -8.33 -16.95
CA SER A 152 -49.22 -8.94 -17.20
C SER A 152 -49.12 -10.24 -17.99
N ARG A 153 -48.22 -10.31 -18.99
CA ARG A 153 -47.98 -11.55 -19.76
C ARG A 153 -47.29 -12.64 -18.97
N ARG A 154 -46.51 -12.29 -17.95
CA ARG A 154 -45.71 -13.24 -17.16
C ARG A 154 -46.49 -13.74 -15.94
N GLU A 155 -47.13 -12.83 -15.21
CA GLU A 155 -47.76 -13.06 -13.91
C GLU A 155 -49.30 -13.06 -13.95
N GLY A 156 -49.90 -12.63 -15.07
CA GLY A 156 -51.35 -12.45 -15.17
C GLY A 156 -51.89 -11.22 -14.43
N TRP A 157 -51.03 -10.31 -13.96
CA TRP A 157 -51.46 -9.15 -13.19
C TRP A 157 -52.10 -8.04 -14.02
N PRO A 158 -53.01 -7.25 -13.43
CA PRO A 158 -53.54 -6.04 -14.06
C PRO A 158 -52.43 -5.03 -14.38
N PRO A 159 -52.53 -4.25 -15.48
CA PRO A 159 -51.51 -3.28 -15.87
C PRO A 159 -51.19 -2.25 -14.77
N GLY A 160 -52.19 -1.78 -14.03
CA GLY A 160 -52.01 -0.83 -12.94
C GLY A 160 -51.11 -1.35 -11.81
N TRP A 161 -51.11 -2.67 -11.55
CA TRP A 161 -50.21 -3.28 -10.59
C TRP A 161 -48.75 -3.20 -11.06
N GLY A 162 -48.50 -3.54 -12.31
CA GLY A 162 -47.17 -3.44 -12.92
C GLY A 162 -46.64 -2.00 -12.96
N GLN A 163 -47.52 -1.01 -13.19
CA GLN A 163 -47.19 0.41 -13.15
C GLN A 163 -46.81 0.87 -11.72
N LEU A 164 -47.55 0.43 -10.69
CA LEU A 164 -47.21 0.74 -9.29
C LEU A 164 -45.89 0.10 -8.87
N LEU A 165 -45.62 -1.13 -9.27
CA LEU A 165 -44.33 -1.78 -9.02
C LEU A 165 -43.18 -1.04 -9.70
N TRP A 166 -43.36 -0.68 -10.96
CA TRP A 166 -42.40 0.15 -11.67
C TRP A 166 -42.11 1.42 -10.89
N LEU A 167 -43.15 2.16 -10.52
CA LEU A 167 -43.06 3.42 -9.80
C LEU A 167 -42.31 3.29 -8.48
N ARG A 168 -42.69 2.31 -7.64
CA ARG A 168 -42.03 2.04 -6.35
C ARG A 168 -40.54 1.81 -6.52
N HIS A 169 -40.15 0.89 -7.42
CA HIS A 169 -38.74 0.52 -7.58
C HIS A 169 -37.89 1.66 -8.14
N VAL A 170 -38.39 2.43 -9.11
CA VAL A 170 -37.60 3.52 -9.71
C VAL A 170 -37.49 4.72 -8.77
N LEU A 171 -38.54 5.03 -7.98
CA LEU A 171 -38.48 6.11 -6.99
C LEU A 171 -37.58 5.77 -5.81
N GLU A 172 -37.59 4.53 -5.32
CA GLU A 172 -36.67 4.10 -4.27
C GLU A 172 -35.22 4.08 -4.77
N ALA A 173 -34.98 3.54 -5.97
CA ALA A 173 -33.67 3.57 -6.60
C ALA A 173 -33.15 5.00 -6.79
N GLU A 174 -34.02 5.91 -7.23
CA GLU A 174 -33.69 7.32 -7.36
C GLU A 174 -33.37 7.92 -5.99
N ALA A 175 -34.28 7.89 -5.03
CA ALA A 175 -34.07 8.61 -3.78
C ALA A 175 -32.83 8.12 -3.02
N GLU A 176 -32.61 6.80 -2.95
CA GLU A 176 -31.54 6.20 -2.14
C GLU A 176 -30.15 6.28 -2.79
N THR A 177 -30.07 6.61 -4.07
CA THR A 177 -28.80 6.86 -4.77
C THR A 177 -28.42 8.33 -4.85
N ARG A 178 -29.25 9.25 -4.34
CA ARG A 178 -28.86 10.68 -4.29
C ARG A 178 -27.55 10.83 -3.54
N GLN A 179 -26.71 11.77 -3.99
CA GLN A 179 -25.37 12.05 -3.45
C GLN A 179 -24.31 10.96 -3.75
N GLU A 180 -24.69 9.83 -4.36
CA GLU A 180 -23.75 8.83 -4.86
C GLU A 180 -23.43 9.06 -6.34
N PRO A 181 -22.29 8.55 -6.86
CA PRO A 181 -22.02 8.56 -8.29
C PRO A 181 -23.07 7.71 -9.03
N ARG A 182 -23.97 8.37 -9.77
CA ARG A 182 -25.07 7.73 -10.49
C ARG A 182 -25.24 8.26 -11.90
N LEU A 183 -25.81 7.44 -12.77
CA LEU A 183 -26.23 7.85 -14.11
C LEU A 183 -27.58 7.18 -14.46
N PHE A 184 -28.44 7.93 -15.15
CA PHE A 184 -29.67 7.41 -15.72
C PHE A 184 -29.48 7.01 -17.19
N VAL A 185 -30.04 5.85 -17.55
CA VAL A 185 -30.09 5.34 -18.92
C VAL A 185 -31.49 4.82 -19.21
N SER A 186 -31.86 4.72 -20.48
CA SER A 186 -33.12 4.10 -20.90
C SER A 186 -32.84 2.85 -21.71
N TYR A 187 -33.74 1.86 -21.60
CA TYR A 187 -33.71 0.66 -22.41
C TYR A 187 -33.73 0.99 -23.92
N GLU A 188 -34.52 2.01 -24.29
CA GLU A 188 -34.59 2.59 -25.63
C GLU A 188 -33.21 3.03 -26.14
N ALA A 189 -32.49 3.83 -25.36
CA ALA A 189 -31.18 4.37 -25.73
C ALA A 189 -30.14 3.25 -25.81
N LEU A 190 -30.18 2.28 -24.90
CA LEU A 190 -29.30 1.12 -24.91
C LEU A 190 -29.46 0.31 -26.20
N LEU A 191 -30.69 0.06 -26.64
CA LEU A 191 -30.94 -0.72 -27.85
C LEU A 191 -30.67 0.07 -29.12
N SER A 192 -31.03 1.37 -29.15
CA SER A 192 -30.81 2.22 -30.31
C SER A 192 -29.34 2.49 -30.57
N ASP A 193 -28.57 2.82 -29.52
CA ASP A 193 -27.13 3.05 -29.58
C ASP A 193 -26.44 2.66 -28.26
N TRP A 194 -26.13 1.37 -28.15
CA TRP A 194 -25.40 0.85 -26.99
C TRP A 194 -24.00 1.47 -26.86
N ARG A 195 -23.37 1.91 -27.96
CA ARG A 195 -22.01 2.50 -27.91
C ARG A 195 -22.06 3.85 -27.23
N ALA A 196 -22.98 4.71 -27.65
CA ALA A 196 -23.19 6.00 -27.00
C ALA A 196 -23.60 5.81 -25.53
N THR A 197 -24.45 4.82 -25.24
CA THR A 197 -24.86 4.51 -23.86
C THR A 197 -23.67 4.11 -22.98
N VAL A 198 -22.82 3.19 -23.44
CA VAL A 198 -21.61 2.76 -22.70
C VAL A 198 -20.61 3.90 -22.54
N ALA A 199 -20.40 4.71 -23.58
CA ALA A 199 -19.52 5.89 -23.50
C ALA A 199 -20.01 6.85 -22.40
N ARG A 200 -21.31 7.14 -22.37
CA ARG A 200 -21.92 8.01 -21.36
C ARG A 200 -21.83 7.43 -19.95
N ILE A 201 -21.98 6.11 -19.78
CA ILE A 201 -21.73 5.43 -18.48
C ILE A 201 -20.28 5.64 -18.03
N GLY A 202 -19.31 5.43 -18.94
CA GLY A 202 -17.89 5.61 -18.63
C GLY A 202 -17.56 7.06 -18.27
N GLU A 203 -18.04 8.03 -19.04
CA GLU A 203 -17.80 9.45 -18.81
C GLU A 203 -18.50 9.95 -17.54
N GLY A 204 -19.80 9.68 -17.39
CA GLY A 204 -20.61 10.17 -16.28
C GLY A 204 -20.20 9.62 -14.92
N LEU A 205 -19.67 8.38 -14.88
CA LEU A 205 -19.21 7.75 -13.64
C LEU A 205 -17.70 7.84 -13.43
N GLY A 206 -16.97 8.48 -14.35
CA GLY A 206 -15.50 8.56 -14.30
C GLY A 206 -14.82 7.19 -14.38
N LEU A 207 -15.43 6.25 -15.10
CA LEU A 207 -14.95 4.88 -15.28
C LEU A 207 -14.29 4.70 -16.64
N ARG A 208 -13.29 3.82 -16.72
CA ARG A 208 -12.71 3.34 -17.97
C ARG A 208 -12.96 1.84 -18.06
N PHE A 209 -13.65 1.42 -19.11
CA PHE A 209 -13.91 0.00 -19.35
C PHE A 209 -12.65 -0.71 -19.84
N PRO A 210 -12.37 -1.95 -19.40
CA PRO A 210 -11.22 -2.73 -19.86
C PRO A 210 -11.23 -3.02 -21.35
N ARG A 211 -12.41 -3.23 -21.95
CA ARG A 211 -12.56 -3.47 -23.38
C ARG A 211 -12.98 -2.20 -24.10
N THR A 212 -12.45 -2.00 -25.31
CA THR A 212 -12.94 -0.94 -26.20
C THR A 212 -14.27 -1.34 -26.82
N ALA A 213 -15.09 -0.36 -27.19
CA ALA A 213 -16.37 -0.61 -27.85
C ALA A 213 -16.20 -1.45 -29.12
N ASP A 214 -15.16 -1.20 -29.92
CA ASP A 214 -14.91 -1.97 -31.15
C ASP A 214 -14.55 -3.44 -30.87
N ALA A 215 -13.76 -3.71 -29.83
CA ALA A 215 -13.40 -5.07 -29.43
C ALA A 215 -14.58 -5.85 -28.83
N ALA A 216 -15.55 -5.17 -28.19
CA ALA A 216 -16.74 -5.78 -27.62
C ALA A 216 -17.91 -5.87 -28.62
N ALA A 217 -17.87 -5.11 -29.72
CA ALA A 217 -18.98 -4.94 -30.63
C ALA A 217 -19.57 -6.23 -31.25
N PRO A 218 -18.79 -7.26 -31.64
CA PRO A 218 -19.37 -8.50 -32.15
C PRO A 218 -20.20 -9.21 -31.08
N ALA A 219 -19.64 -9.40 -29.88
CA ALA A 219 -20.31 -10.08 -28.78
C ALA A 219 -21.56 -9.33 -28.29
N ILE A 220 -21.50 -8.00 -28.21
CA ILE A 220 -22.66 -7.18 -27.81
C ILE A 220 -23.78 -7.23 -28.87
N ARG A 221 -23.42 -7.20 -30.16
CA ARG A 221 -24.42 -7.28 -31.24
C ARG A 221 -25.15 -8.60 -31.24
N ASP A 222 -24.42 -9.71 -31.09
CA ASP A 222 -25.00 -11.04 -31.02
C ASP A 222 -25.82 -11.23 -29.75
N PHE A 223 -25.42 -10.59 -28.64
CA PHE A 223 -26.15 -10.58 -27.39
C PHE A 223 -27.49 -9.86 -27.49
N LEU A 224 -27.52 -8.62 -28.02
CA LEU A 224 -28.72 -7.78 -28.10
C LEU A 224 -29.68 -8.11 -29.27
N ALA A 225 -29.32 -9.07 -30.13
CA ALA A 225 -30.03 -9.33 -31.37
C ALA A 225 -31.52 -9.67 -31.19
N ASP A 226 -31.88 -10.40 -30.14
CA ASP A 226 -33.26 -10.82 -29.88
C ASP A 226 -34.07 -9.70 -29.21
N GLU A 227 -33.45 -8.98 -28.28
CA GLU A 227 -34.01 -7.80 -27.62
C GLU A 227 -34.37 -6.73 -28.65
N LEU A 228 -33.51 -6.50 -29.64
CA LEU A 228 -33.75 -5.58 -30.76
C LEU A 228 -34.96 -5.96 -31.61
N ARG A 229 -35.21 -7.27 -31.81
CA ARG A 229 -36.39 -7.75 -32.54
C ARG A 229 -37.67 -7.49 -31.76
N HIS A 230 -37.68 -7.80 -30.46
CA HIS A 230 -38.83 -7.53 -29.59
C HIS A 230 -39.10 -6.04 -29.44
N PHE A 231 -38.04 -5.23 -29.37
CA PHE A 231 -38.12 -3.79 -29.24
C PHE A 231 -38.83 -3.13 -30.43
N ARG A 232 -38.44 -3.46 -31.67
CA ARG A 232 -39.09 -2.94 -32.89
C ARG A 232 -40.54 -3.37 -33.07
N SER A 233 -40.97 -4.46 -32.42
CA SER A 233 -42.35 -4.94 -32.49
C SER A 233 -43.31 -4.23 -31.52
N ALA A 234 -42.79 -3.49 -30.54
CA ALA A 234 -43.60 -2.86 -29.49
C ALA A 234 -44.05 -1.42 -29.85
N SER A 235 -43.46 -0.81 -30.89
CA SER A 235 -43.69 0.58 -31.27
C SER A 235 -44.97 0.76 -32.11
N ALA A 236 -46.13 0.72 -31.47
CA ALA A 236 -47.35 1.37 -31.93
C ALA A 236 -48.46 1.20 -30.89
N ARG A 237 -48.75 2.22 -30.07
CA ARG A 237 -50.08 2.39 -29.45
C ARG A 237 -50.43 3.86 -29.20
N GLU A 238 -51.54 4.25 -29.79
CA GLU A 238 -52.37 5.40 -29.38
C GLU A 238 -53.28 4.95 -28.22
N GLY A 239 -53.42 5.77 -27.19
CA GLY A 239 -54.23 5.46 -26.00
C GLY A 239 -54.17 6.53 -24.92
N VAL A 240 -55.09 6.42 -23.95
CA VAL A 240 -55.33 7.36 -22.84
C VAL A 240 -54.03 7.73 -22.11
N LEU A 241 -53.86 9.02 -21.83
CA LEU A 241 -52.71 9.54 -21.07
C LEU A 241 -52.60 8.83 -19.71
N PRO A 242 -51.42 8.28 -19.36
CA PRO A 242 -51.24 7.65 -18.06
C PRO A 242 -51.39 8.66 -16.92
N PRO A 243 -51.78 8.21 -15.70
CA PRO A 243 -51.85 9.08 -14.53
C PRO A 243 -50.54 9.82 -14.28
N ASP A 244 -50.61 11.00 -13.67
CA ASP A 244 -49.42 11.84 -13.43
C ASP A 244 -48.34 11.14 -12.60
N TRP A 245 -48.72 10.26 -11.66
CA TRP A 245 -47.80 9.41 -10.91
C TRP A 245 -46.92 8.51 -11.79
N ILE A 246 -47.35 8.19 -13.01
CA ILE A 246 -46.61 7.36 -13.96
C ILE A 246 -45.96 8.22 -15.04
N ARG A 247 -46.75 9.15 -15.62
CA ARG A 247 -46.33 10.02 -16.70
C ARG A 247 -45.16 10.91 -16.29
N ARG A 248 -45.25 11.57 -15.13
CA ARG A 248 -44.24 12.55 -14.68
C ARG A 248 -42.89 11.89 -14.40
N PRO A 249 -42.78 10.81 -13.61
CA PRO A 249 -41.48 10.16 -13.42
C PRO A 249 -40.92 9.59 -14.72
N GLN A 250 -41.76 9.05 -15.62
CA GLN A 250 -41.30 8.59 -16.93
C GLN A 250 -40.68 9.72 -17.75
N GLU A 251 -41.34 10.88 -17.83
CA GLU A 251 -40.82 12.07 -18.52
C GLU A 251 -39.51 12.55 -17.90
N ILE A 252 -39.43 12.60 -16.56
CA ILE A 252 -38.24 13.00 -15.81
C ILE A 252 -37.07 12.06 -16.11
N PHE A 253 -37.24 10.75 -15.93
CA PHE A 253 -36.17 9.78 -16.18
C PHE A 253 -35.76 9.73 -17.66
N GLY A 254 -36.71 9.93 -18.58
CA GLY A 254 -36.44 10.08 -20.00
C GLY A 254 -35.54 11.27 -20.29
N ARG A 255 -35.82 12.44 -19.69
CA ARG A 255 -34.94 13.63 -19.77
C ARG A 255 -33.59 13.37 -19.14
N TRP A 256 -33.53 12.81 -17.93
CA TRP A 256 -32.27 12.54 -17.23
C TRP A 256 -31.36 11.59 -18.00
N ALA A 257 -31.93 10.60 -18.69
CA ALA A 257 -31.18 9.73 -19.58
C ALA A 257 -30.66 10.41 -20.86
N ALA A 258 -30.97 11.68 -21.11
CA ALA A 258 -30.43 12.44 -22.23
C ALA A 258 -29.59 13.64 -21.77
N THR A 259 -30.09 14.40 -20.80
CA THR A 259 -29.56 15.73 -20.44
C THR A 259 -29.08 15.83 -19.00
N GLY A 260 -29.25 14.79 -18.18
CA GLY A 260 -28.92 14.81 -16.76
C GLY A 260 -30.01 15.40 -15.87
N GLU A 261 -29.70 15.49 -14.57
CA GLU A 261 -30.65 15.77 -13.50
C GLU A 261 -30.85 17.27 -13.23
N THR A 262 -32.01 17.65 -12.67
CA THR A 262 -32.30 19.03 -12.21
C THR A 262 -32.86 19.02 -10.79
N ALA A 263 -32.70 20.13 -10.07
CA ALA A 263 -33.16 20.24 -8.68
C ALA A 263 -34.70 20.29 -8.60
N GLU A 264 -35.36 20.87 -9.60
CA GLU A 264 -36.81 20.93 -9.72
C GLU A 264 -37.40 19.51 -9.88
N ASP A 265 -36.76 18.68 -10.70
CA ASP A 265 -37.18 17.28 -10.90
C ASP A 265 -37.08 16.48 -9.58
N TRP A 266 -36.06 16.71 -8.73
CA TRP A 266 -35.94 16.04 -7.42
C TRP A 266 -37.12 16.36 -6.50
N ALA A 267 -37.52 17.64 -6.44
CA ALA A 267 -38.65 18.06 -5.63
C ALA A 267 -39.97 17.47 -6.13
N GLU A 268 -40.15 17.36 -7.45
CA GLU A 268 -41.33 16.72 -8.05
C GLU A 268 -41.39 15.21 -7.72
N LEU A 269 -40.27 14.49 -7.87
CA LEU A 269 -40.20 13.06 -7.52
C LEU A 269 -40.42 12.80 -6.02
N ASP A 270 -39.92 13.68 -5.14
CA ASP A 270 -40.20 13.60 -3.70
C ASP A 270 -41.69 13.80 -3.39
N GLY A 271 -42.32 14.76 -4.06
CA GLY A 271 -43.76 15.00 -3.96
C GLY A 271 -44.56 13.75 -4.35
N ILE A 272 -44.24 13.16 -5.51
CA ILE A 272 -44.90 11.94 -6.00
C ILE A 272 -44.68 10.77 -5.05
N ARG A 273 -43.44 10.55 -4.58
CA ARG A 273 -43.13 9.48 -3.61
C ARG A 273 -43.95 9.63 -2.33
N ALA A 274 -44.01 10.83 -1.76
CA ALA A 274 -44.77 11.11 -0.55
C ALA A 274 -46.28 10.91 -0.76
N GLU A 275 -46.81 11.24 -1.94
CA GLU A 275 -48.20 10.97 -2.30
C GLU A 275 -48.51 9.47 -2.39
N VAL A 276 -47.65 8.70 -3.06
CA VAL A 276 -47.78 7.24 -3.18
C VAL A 276 -47.73 6.58 -1.80
N ASP A 277 -46.82 7.01 -0.93
CA ASP A 277 -46.71 6.49 0.44
C ASP A 277 -47.96 6.80 1.27
N ARG A 278 -48.50 8.02 1.18
CA ARG A 278 -49.77 8.37 1.86
C ARG A 278 -50.96 7.58 1.35
N ALA A 279 -51.00 7.27 0.05
CA ALA A 279 -52.09 6.52 -0.55
C ALA A 279 -51.97 5.00 -0.33
N THR A 280 -50.79 4.51 0.07
CA THR A 280 -50.50 3.09 0.16
C THR A 280 -51.51 2.30 1.01
N PRO A 281 -51.92 2.76 2.22
CA PRO A 281 -52.91 2.04 3.02
C PRO A 281 -54.28 1.90 2.31
N MET A 282 -54.72 2.94 1.60
CA MET A 282 -55.99 2.96 0.88
C MET A 282 -55.92 2.04 -0.36
N LEU A 283 -54.86 2.14 -1.16
CA LEU A 283 -54.62 1.25 -2.30
C LEU A 283 -54.58 -0.22 -1.86
N GLY A 284 -53.99 -0.48 -0.69
CA GLY A 284 -53.88 -1.83 -0.14
C GLY A 284 -55.23 -2.40 0.28
N MET A 285 -56.11 -1.55 0.82
CA MET A 285 -57.49 -1.92 1.12
C MET A 285 -58.25 -2.26 -0.16
N VAL A 286 -58.21 -1.38 -1.17
CA VAL A 286 -58.88 -1.60 -2.47
C VAL A 286 -58.36 -2.85 -3.16
N ALA A 287 -57.05 -3.09 -3.13
CA ALA A 287 -56.43 -4.28 -3.69
C ALA A 287 -56.92 -5.57 -3.01
N ARG A 288 -57.01 -5.57 -1.66
CA ARG A 288 -57.54 -6.72 -0.90
C ARG A 288 -59.02 -6.97 -1.22
N ASP A 289 -59.84 -5.92 -1.29
CA ASP A 289 -61.26 -6.05 -1.62
C ASP A 289 -61.44 -6.59 -3.04
N ALA A 290 -60.64 -6.12 -4.00
CA ALA A 290 -60.65 -6.62 -5.37
C ALA A 290 -60.19 -8.08 -5.46
N ALA A 291 -59.16 -8.47 -4.70
CA ALA A 291 -58.70 -9.85 -4.63
C ALA A 291 -59.77 -10.77 -4.01
N MET A 292 -60.43 -10.33 -2.94
CA MET A 292 -61.54 -11.06 -2.31
C MET A 292 -62.74 -11.20 -3.25
N ALA A 293 -63.13 -10.13 -3.96
CA ALA A 293 -64.22 -10.18 -4.93
C ALA A 293 -63.88 -11.11 -6.11
N SER A 294 -62.63 -11.11 -6.58
CA SER A 294 -62.18 -12.04 -7.63
C SER A 294 -62.11 -13.48 -7.14
N ALA A 295 -61.78 -13.72 -5.87
CA ALA A 295 -61.79 -15.06 -5.26
C ALA A 295 -63.23 -15.59 -5.05
N GLN A 296 -64.18 -14.72 -4.72
CA GLN A 296 -65.60 -15.08 -4.57
C GLN A 296 -66.34 -15.29 -5.90
N GLY A 297 -65.84 -14.72 -7.00
CA GLY A 297 -66.41 -14.85 -8.35
C GLY A 297 -65.80 -15.96 -9.21
N ARG A 298 -64.73 -16.62 -8.75
CA ARG A 298 -64.18 -17.83 -9.40
C ARG A 298 -64.94 -19.04 -8.87
N ASP A 299 -65.51 -19.84 -9.76
CA ASP A 299 -66.09 -21.16 -9.41
C ASP A 299 -65.11 -21.89 -8.48
N GLY A 300 -65.63 -22.46 -7.39
CA GLY A 300 -64.81 -23.05 -6.32
C GLY A 300 -63.78 -24.08 -6.81
N GLU A 301 -64.01 -24.70 -7.98
CA GLU A 301 -63.06 -25.59 -8.64
C GLU A 301 -61.81 -24.91 -9.21
N GLU A 302 -61.89 -23.68 -9.74
CA GLU A 302 -60.72 -22.97 -10.25
C GLU A 302 -59.90 -22.35 -9.12
N ALA A 303 -60.55 -21.89 -8.06
CA ALA A 303 -59.88 -21.40 -6.86
C ALA A 303 -59.17 -22.54 -6.11
N GLU A 304 -59.81 -23.71 -5.95
CA GLU A 304 -59.16 -24.90 -5.39
C GLU A 304 -58.03 -25.39 -6.30
N LYS A 305 -58.20 -25.43 -7.63
CA LYS A 305 -57.10 -25.79 -8.55
C LYS A 305 -55.95 -24.79 -8.50
N ALA A 306 -56.22 -23.50 -8.39
CA ALA A 306 -55.19 -22.48 -8.27
C ALA A 306 -54.46 -22.57 -6.92
N GLU A 307 -55.18 -22.82 -5.82
CA GLU A 307 -54.58 -23.02 -4.50
C GLU A 307 -53.79 -24.33 -4.44
N GLN A 308 -54.29 -25.41 -5.07
CA GLN A 308 -53.58 -26.67 -5.20
C GLN A 308 -52.32 -26.51 -6.07
N ALA A 309 -52.42 -25.79 -7.19
CA ALA A 309 -51.29 -25.49 -8.07
C ALA A 309 -50.26 -24.60 -7.36
N MET A 310 -50.69 -23.60 -6.59
CA MET A 310 -49.81 -22.78 -5.76
C MET A 310 -49.12 -23.60 -4.68
N ARG A 311 -49.83 -24.50 -3.99
CA ARG A 311 -49.23 -25.41 -3.01
C ARG A 311 -48.27 -26.41 -3.66
N GLU A 312 -48.59 -26.92 -4.85
CA GLU A 312 -47.69 -27.80 -5.61
C GLU A 312 -46.46 -27.05 -6.10
N GLU A 313 -46.60 -25.80 -6.51
CA GLU A 313 -45.50 -24.93 -6.92
C GLU A 313 -44.64 -24.51 -5.72
N GLU A 314 -45.24 -24.18 -4.58
CA GLU A 314 -44.55 -23.93 -3.32
C GLU A 314 -43.79 -25.18 -2.85
N LEU A 315 -44.42 -26.36 -2.93
CA LEU A 315 -43.77 -27.63 -2.62
C LEU A 315 -42.65 -27.95 -3.61
N ALA A 316 -42.80 -27.61 -4.89
CA ALA A 316 -41.77 -27.76 -5.91
C ALA A 316 -40.60 -26.79 -5.68
N LEU A 317 -40.88 -25.55 -5.25
CA LEU A 317 -39.88 -24.56 -4.86
C LEU A 317 -39.13 -25.02 -3.61
N LEU A 318 -39.83 -25.51 -2.59
CA LEU A 318 -39.21 -26.07 -1.38
C LEU A 318 -38.35 -27.30 -1.72
N ARG A 319 -38.82 -28.19 -2.60
CA ARG A 319 -38.03 -29.35 -3.07
C ARG A 319 -36.79 -28.93 -3.86
N ARG A 320 -36.90 -27.90 -4.71
CA ARG A 320 -35.74 -27.33 -5.43
C ARG A 320 -34.76 -26.68 -4.45
N ALA A 321 -35.24 -25.88 -3.51
CA ALA A 321 -34.43 -25.27 -2.48
C ALA A 321 -33.73 -26.31 -1.59
N GLN A 322 -34.42 -27.41 -1.26
CA GLN A 322 -33.84 -28.55 -0.54
C GLN A 322 -32.79 -29.27 -1.40
N ALA A 323 -33.07 -29.54 -2.67
CA ALA A 323 -32.12 -30.18 -3.58
C ALA A 323 -30.86 -29.31 -3.78
N ASP A 324 -31.03 -27.99 -3.88
CA ASP A 324 -29.94 -27.02 -3.98
C ASP A 324 -29.12 -26.95 -2.69
N THR A 325 -29.76 -26.92 -1.52
CA THR A 325 -29.05 -26.95 -0.23
C THR A 325 -28.29 -28.26 -0.05
N GLU A 326 -28.87 -29.40 -0.43
CA GLU A 326 -28.16 -30.69 -0.43
C GLU A 326 -27.01 -30.72 -1.44
N ALA A 327 -27.18 -30.14 -2.63
CA ALA A 327 -26.12 -30.03 -3.63
C ALA A 327 -24.96 -29.16 -3.13
N ARG A 328 -25.28 -28.03 -2.49
CA ARG A 328 -24.29 -27.16 -1.84
C ARG A 328 -23.57 -27.86 -0.70
N LEU A 329 -24.30 -28.61 0.13
CA LEU A 329 -23.70 -29.38 1.21
C LEU A 329 -22.73 -30.43 0.64
N ARG A 330 -23.15 -31.18 -0.39
CA ARG A 330 -22.28 -32.14 -1.08
C ARG A 330 -21.03 -31.48 -1.65
N HIS A 331 -21.18 -30.34 -2.32
CA HIS A 331 -20.05 -29.60 -2.89
C HIS A 331 -19.12 -29.07 -1.80
N ALA A 332 -19.65 -28.51 -0.72
CA ALA A 332 -18.87 -28.04 0.43
C ALA A 332 -18.10 -29.18 1.11
N THR A 333 -18.72 -30.36 1.27
CA THR A 333 -18.06 -31.55 1.81
C THR A 333 -16.91 -32.00 0.92
N VAL A 334 -17.13 -32.12 -0.40
CA VAL A 334 -16.07 -32.50 -1.35
C VAL A 334 -14.93 -31.47 -1.36
N HIS A 335 -15.25 -30.18 -1.28
CA HIS A 335 -14.28 -29.11 -1.22
C HIS A 335 -13.44 -29.15 0.07
N LEU A 336 -14.09 -29.35 1.23
CA LEU A 336 -13.40 -29.51 2.51
C LEU A 336 -12.49 -30.74 2.50
N GLU A 337 -12.94 -31.87 1.98
CA GLU A 337 -12.11 -33.08 1.84
C GLU A 337 -10.91 -32.88 0.91
N ALA A 338 -11.08 -32.08 -0.16
CA ALA A 338 -9.98 -31.71 -1.04
C ALA A 338 -8.97 -30.78 -0.34
N MET A 339 -9.46 -29.76 0.38
CA MET A 339 -8.61 -28.87 1.18
C MET A 339 -7.86 -29.62 2.28
N THR A 340 -8.51 -30.50 3.02
CA THR A 340 -7.86 -31.31 4.06
C THR A 340 -6.76 -32.17 3.46
N ARG A 341 -7.01 -32.83 2.31
CA ARG A 341 -5.97 -33.61 1.62
C ARG A 341 -4.80 -32.76 1.17
N GLN A 342 -5.05 -31.56 0.63
CA GLN A 342 -4.00 -30.64 0.22
C GLN A 342 -3.16 -30.18 1.43
N LEU A 343 -3.81 -29.77 2.53
CA LEU A 343 -3.12 -29.34 3.74
C LEU A 343 -2.28 -30.46 4.35
N SER A 344 -2.80 -31.69 4.39
CA SER A 344 -2.04 -32.85 4.84
C SER A 344 -0.80 -33.10 3.97
N ALA A 345 -0.93 -33.01 2.64
CA ALA A 345 0.20 -33.17 1.73
C ALA A 345 1.24 -32.04 1.89
N GLU A 346 0.81 -30.80 2.13
CA GLU A 346 1.71 -29.67 2.40
C GLU A 346 2.46 -29.85 3.74
N ILE A 347 1.79 -30.34 4.78
CA ILE A 347 2.42 -30.66 6.08
C ILE A 347 3.45 -31.78 5.91
N GLU A 348 3.10 -32.86 5.21
CA GLU A 348 4.02 -33.97 4.94
C GLU A 348 5.23 -33.54 4.10
N ALA A 349 5.05 -32.63 3.14
CA ALA A 349 6.14 -32.10 2.32
C ALA A 349 7.09 -31.18 3.12
N THR A 350 6.57 -30.44 4.11
CA THR A 350 7.34 -29.44 4.87
C THR A 350 7.97 -29.99 6.16
N ALA A 351 7.38 -31.02 6.76
CA ALA A 351 7.87 -31.61 8.02
C ALA A 351 9.33 -32.10 7.97
N PRO A 352 9.83 -32.76 6.89
CA PRO A 352 11.23 -33.20 6.83
C PRO A 352 12.21 -32.02 6.81
N ALA A 353 11.87 -30.93 6.11
CA ALA A 353 12.70 -29.74 6.03
C ALA A 353 12.76 -29.00 7.37
N GLU A 354 11.63 -28.92 8.09
CA GLU A 354 11.59 -28.32 9.43
C GLU A 354 12.39 -29.15 10.45
N LEU A 355 12.27 -30.48 10.41
CA LEU A 355 13.04 -31.37 11.28
C LEU A 355 14.55 -31.23 11.00
N GLN A 356 14.95 -31.21 9.73
CA GLN A 356 16.34 -31.04 9.34
C GLN A 356 16.90 -29.67 9.75
N ALA A 357 16.07 -28.61 9.70
CA ALA A 357 16.46 -27.28 10.19
C ALA A 357 16.64 -27.27 11.71
N ARG A 358 15.73 -27.92 12.46
CA ARG A 358 15.84 -28.06 13.94
C ARG A 358 17.07 -28.86 14.36
N GLU A 359 17.43 -29.92 13.64
CA GLU A 359 18.63 -30.71 13.92
C GLU A 359 19.92 -29.92 13.64
N ARG A 360 19.92 -29.03 12.64
CA ARG A 360 21.09 -28.21 12.29
C ARG A 360 21.26 -26.97 13.18
N LEU A 361 20.19 -26.48 13.80
CA LEU A 361 20.20 -25.26 14.59
C LEU A 361 21.25 -25.27 15.73
N PRO A 362 21.37 -26.33 16.57
CA PRO A 362 22.37 -26.36 17.64
C PRO A 362 23.81 -26.31 17.12
N ALA A 363 24.09 -26.93 15.97
CA ALA A 363 25.42 -26.91 15.36
C ALA A 363 25.78 -25.51 14.83
N VAL A 364 24.81 -24.82 14.22
CA VAL A 364 24.98 -23.44 13.76
C VAL A 364 25.16 -22.48 14.94
N GLU A 365 24.40 -22.65 16.01
CA GLU A 365 24.53 -21.85 17.24
C GLU A 365 25.90 -22.08 17.92
N ALA A 366 26.36 -23.33 17.98
CA ALA A 366 27.68 -23.67 18.51
C ALA A 366 28.81 -23.05 17.66
N ALA A 367 28.68 -23.09 16.33
CA ALA A 367 29.64 -22.47 15.41
C ALA A 367 29.65 -20.94 15.58
N ARG A 368 28.48 -20.29 15.74
CA ARG A 368 28.39 -18.86 16.01
C ARG A 368 29.09 -18.49 17.32
N ALA A 369 28.82 -19.24 18.40
CA ALA A 369 29.42 -19.00 19.70
C ALA A 369 30.95 -19.28 19.72
N ALA A 370 31.46 -20.16 18.85
CA ALA A 370 32.89 -20.33 18.65
C ALA A 370 33.51 -19.12 17.93
N LEU A 371 32.88 -18.67 16.84
CA LEU A 371 33.36 -17.51 16.09
C LEU A 371 33.33 -16.20 16.92
N GLU A 372 32.31 -16.03 17.77
CA GLU A 372 32.23 -14.91 18.71
C GLU A 372 33.43 -14.89 19.68
N ARG A 373 33.83 -16.06 20.20
CA ARG A 373 35.02 -16.20 21.05
C ARG A 373 36.31 -15.86 20.30
N ASP A 374 36.47 -16.38 19.08
CA ASP A 374 37.65 -16.10 18.25
C ASP A 374 37.78 -14.59 17.94
N VAL A 375 36.66 -13.92 17.66
CA VAL A 375 36.63 -12.47 17.41
C VAL A 375 37.06 -11.69 18.65
N ASP A 376 36.63 -12.09 19.84
CA ASP A 376 37.01 -11.42 21.08
C ASP A 376 38.49 -11.65 21.44
N ASP A 377 39.01 -12.87 21.22
CA ASP A 377 40.43 -13.17 21.37
C ASP A 377 41.30 -12.34 20.40
N LEU A 378 40.87 -12.22 19.13
CA LEU A 378 41.55 -11.38 18.15
C LEU A 378 41.54 -9.90 18.55
N ARG A 379 40.41 -9.40 19.06
CA ARG A 379 40.32 -8.03 19.58
C ARG A 379 41.25 -7.79 20.75
N GLN A 380 41.35 -8.73 21.68
CA GLN A 380 42.26 -8.64 22.82
C GLN A 380 43.73 -8.64 22.36
N ASN A 381 44.09 -9.52 21.43
CA ASN A 381 45.42 -9.55 20.82
C ASN A 381 45.77 -8.24 20.10
N LEU A 382 44.83 -7.67 19.34
CA LEU A 382 45.02 -6.38 18.68
C LEU A 382 45.24 -5.25 19.69
N ARG A 383 44.48 -5.21 20.79
CA ARG A 383 44.69 -4.22 21.87
C ARG A 383 46.08 -4.36 22.50
N HIS A 384 46.52 -5.60 22.77
CA HIS A 384 47.84 -5.85 23.33
C HIS A 384 48.96 -5.40 22.38
N ARG A 385 48.85 -5.74 21.09
CA ARG A 385 49.81 -5.29 20.07
C ARG A 385 49.82 -3.77 19.90
N ALA A 386 48.66 -3.13 19.90
CA ALA A 386 48.56 -1.67 19.83
C ALA A 386 49.26 -0.99 21.02
N ALA A 387 49.09 -1.51 22.24
CA ALA A 387 49.80 -1.02 23.41
C ALA A 387 51.32 -1.17 23.26
N HIS A 388 51.79 -2.29 22.71
CA HIS A 388 53.22 -2.50 22.48
C HIS A 388 53.80 -1.56 21.42
N VAL A 389 53.04 -1.26 20.35
CA VAL A 389 53.45 -0.26 19.35
C VAL A 389 53.64 1.12 20.00
N VAL A 390 52.71 1.55 20.84
CA VAL A 390 52.83 2.83 21.57
C VAL A 390 54.07 2.86 22.46
N GLU A 391 54.40 1.74 23.12
CA GLU A 391 55.62 1.63 23.94
C GLU A 391 56.90 1.72 23.10
N LEU A 392 56.93 1.04 21.94
CA LEU A 392 58.05 1.10 21.01
C LEU A 392 58.24 2.51 20.43
N GLU A 393 57.15 3.20 20.08
CA GLU A 393 57.18 4.59 19.62
C GLU A 393 57.77 5.51 20.70
N ARG A 394 57.38 5.32 21.98
CA ARG A 394 57.95 6.06 23.11
C ARG A 394 59.45 5.81 23.27
N HIS A 395 59.89 4.56 23.15
CA HIS A 395 61.32 4.21 23.24
C HIS A 395 62.12 4.77 22.07
N ALA A 396 61.58 4.71 20.85
CA ALA A 396 62.19 5.31 19.67
C ALA A 396 62.34 6.84 19.82
N GLY A 397 61.32 7.51 20.36
CA GLY A 397 61.38 8.94 20.69
C GLY A 397 62.48 9.28 21.68
N ALA A 398 62.58 8.53 22.79
CA ALA A 398 63.63 8.74 23.80
C ALA A 398 65.05 8.50 23.25
N LEU A 399 65.20 7.50 22.37
CA LEU A 399 66.48 7.25 21.69
C LEU A 399 66.84 8.39 20.73
N ALA A 400 65.87 8.94 20.00
CA ALA A 400 66.08 10.08 19.11
C ALA A 400 66.52 11.34 19.88
N GLU A 401 65.88 11.64 21.01
CA GLU A 401 66.29 12.74 21.90
C GLU A 401 67.72 12.56 22.41
N ARG A 402 68.08 11.34 22.81
CA ARG A 402 69.43 11.04 23.29
C ARG A 402 70.49 11.10 22.19
N ALA A 403 70.15 10.69 20.97
CA ALA A 403 71.02 10.84 19.80
C ALA A 403 71.27 12.33 19.51
N ALA A 404 70.22 13.15 19.50
CA ALA A 404 70.35 14.60 19.30
C ALA A 404 71.21 15.27 20.39
N ALA A 405 71.06 14.86 21.66
CA ALA A 405 71.89 15.35 22.75
C ALA A 405 73.38 14.94 22.60
N LEU A 406 73.64 13.72 22.12
CA LEU A 406 75.00 13.26 21.83
C LEU A 406 75.63 14.04 20.67
N GLU A 407 74.88 14.29 19.61
CA GLU A 407 75.34 15.12 18.48
C GLU A 407 75.72 16.53 18.94
N GLN A 408 74.90 17.16 19.80
CA GLN A 408 75.24 18.46 20.40
C GLN A 408 76.50 18.39 21.28
N CYS A 409 76.67 17.32 22.06
CA CYS A 409 77.85 17.12 22.89
C CYS A 409 79.12 16.95 22.05
N VAL A 410 79.04 16.16 20.97
CA VAL A 410 80.16 15.99 20.02
C VAL A 410 80.53 17.32 19.39
N ALA A 411 79.56 18.08 18.90
CA ALA A 411 79.82 19.42 18.33
C ALA A 411 80.48 20.37 19.35
N ALA A 412 80.04 20.33 20.62
CA ALA A 412 80.66 21.12 21.68
C ALA A 412 82.11 20.68 21.99
N LEU A 413 82.38 19.36 21.98
CA LEU A 413 83.72 18.81 22.15
C LEU A 413 84.64 19.19 20.98
N GLU A 414 84.16 19.13 19.74
CA GLU A 414 84.90 19.56 18.55
C GLU A 414 85.30 21.04 18.64
N GLN A 415 84.38 21.91 19.07
CA GLN A 415 84.70 23.32 19.33
C GLN A 415 85.77 23.49 20.42
N ARG A 416 85.69 22.71 21.50
CA ARG A 416 86.65 22.76 22.59
C ARG A 416 88.04 22.28 22.18
N VAL A 417 88.11 21.23 21.36
CA VAL A 417 89.38 20.74 20.79
C VAL A 417 89.99 21.84 19.93
N ALA A 418 89.23 22.45 19.02
CA ALA A 418 89.72 23.54 18.18
C ALA A 418 90.22 24.75 19.00
N GLU A 419 89.54 25.10 20.10
CA GLU A 419 89.98 26.15 21.02
C GLU A 419 91.31 25.80 21.70
N LEU A 420 91.44 24.57 22.21
CA LEU A 420 92.65 24.09 22.87
C LEU A 420 93.84 23.97 21.91
N GLU A 421 93.61 23.53 20.67
CA GLU A 421 94.62 23.55 19.60
C GLU A 421 95.11 24.97 19.34
N GLY A 422 94.20 25.93 19.22
CA GLY A 422 94.55 27.35 19.08
C GLY A 422 95.35 27.90 20.27
N GLN A 423 95.00 27.52 21.50
CA GLN A 423 95.77 27.86 22.70
C GLN A 423 97.17 27.22 22.70
N GLY A 424 97.26 25.94 22.28
CA GLY A 424 98.52 25.22 22.16
C GLY A 424 99.48 25.87 21.17
N GLU A 425 98.99 26.26 19.99
CA GLU A 425 99.78 27.00 19.00
C GLU A 425 100.25 28.37 19.54
N ALA A 426 99.41 29.07 20.29
CA ALA A 426 99.76 30.35 20.91
C ALA A 426 100.86 30.19 21.96
N LEU A 427 100.74 29.18 22.83
CA LEU A 427 101.76 28.85 23.84
C LEU A 427 103.08 28.41 23.17
N GLU A 428 103.03 27.66 22.07
CA GLU A 428 104.24 27.27 21.36
C GLU A 428 104.93 28.47 20.70
N ARG A 429 104.17 29.42 20.15
CA ARG A 429 104.70 30.72 19.69
C ARG A 429 105.37 31.48 20.83
N GLN A 430 104.74 31.57 22.00
CA GLN A 430 105.34 32.19 23.19
C GLN A 430 106.61 31.48 23.65
N ARG A 431 106.62 30.14 23.66
CA ARG A 431 107.81 29.35 24.01
C ARG A 431 108.97 29.63 23.04
N LYS A 432 108.70 29.67 21.73
CA LYS A 432 109.71 30.00 20.70
C LYS A 432 110.27 31.42 20.89
N ASP A 433 109.40 32.39 21.15
CA ASP A 433 109.82 33.77 21.45
C ASP A 433 110.67 33.86 22.73
N ALA A 434 110.24 33.20 23.82
CA ALA A 434 110.98 33.16 25.08
C ALA A 434 112.34 32.43 24.96
N THR A 435 112.41 31.34 24.21
CA THR A 435 113.69 30.65 23.93
C THR A 435 114.62 31.50 23.05
N GLY A 436 114.07 32.22 22.07
CA GLY A 436 114.82 33.23 21.31
C GLY A 436 115.41 34.32 22.21
N LYS A 437 114.60 34.88 23.11
CA LYS A 437 115.03 35.87 24.11
C LYS A 437 116.10 35.32 25.06
N LEU A 438 115.96 34.07 25.52
CA LEU A 438 116.94 33.41 26.39
C LEU A 438 118.27 33.20 25.66
N ALA A 439 118.24 32.78 24.39
CA ALA A 439 119.43 32.64 23.58
C ALA A 439 120.16 33.98 23.38
N ALA A 440 119.41 35.06 23.12
CA ALA A 440 119.96 36.41 23.02
C ALA A 440 120.59 36.88 24.35
N ALA A 441 119.93 36.64 25.49
CA ALA A 441 120.46 36.97 26.81
C ALA A 441 121.74 36.18 27.14
N ARG A 442 121.80 34.88 26.80
CA ARG A 442 123.02 34.08 26.97
C ARG A 442 124.18 34.62 26.13
N LEU A 443 123.91 35.08 24.92
CA LEU A 443 124.94 35.70 24.07
C LEU A 443 125.48 36.99 24.72
N GLN A 444 124.60 37.83 25.27
CA GLN A 444 125.00 39.04 26.01
C GLN A 444 125.81 38.73 27.26
N ILE A 445 125.43 37.70 28.02
CA ILE A 445 126.20 37.26 29.20
C ILE A 445 127.59 36.79 28.77
N ALA A 446 127.69 35.95 27.74
CA ALA A 446 128.97 35.48 27.22
C ALA A 446 129.85 36.65 26.72
N GLU A 447 129.23 37.65 26.09
CA GLU A 447 129.93 38.87 25.68
C GLU A 447 130.42 39.70 26.88
N MET A 448 129.60 39.84 27.93
CA MET A 448 129.99 40.51 29.17
C MET A 448 131.10 39.75 29.91
N GLU A 449 131.05 38.43 29.96
CA GLU A 449 132.09 37.59 30.57
C GLU A 449 133.41 37.71 29.79
N ALA A 450 133.37 37.73 28.46
CA ALA A 450 134.54 37.99 27.63
C ALA A 450 135.14 39.38 27.88
N ARG A 451 134.30 40.42 28.01
CA ARG A 451 134.74 41.77 28.41
C ARG A 451 135.34 41.79 29.81
N HIS A 452 134.74 41.07 30.76
CA HIS A 452 135.23 40.99 32.14
C HIS A 452 136.57 40.25 32.23
N ALA A 453 136.73 39.14 31.50
CA ALA A 453 137.99 38.41 31.38
C ALA A 453 139.09 39.26 30.74
N ALA A 454 138.76 40.06 29.71
CA ALA A 454 139.68 41.00 29.10
C ALA A 454 140.18 42.06 30.11
N ILE A 455 139.30 42.61 30.95
CA ILE A 455 139.65 43.56 32.02
C ILE A 455 140.56 42.90 33.07
N LEU A 456 140.27 41.67 33.51
CA LEU A 456 141.07 40.96 34.50
C LEU A 456 142.47 40.59 33.98
N SER A 457 142.62 40.38 32.67
CA SER A 457 143.89 40.03 32.02
C SER A 457 144.77 41.23 31.64
N SER A 458 144.22 42.45 31.70
CA SER A 458 144.90 43.70 31.35
C SER A 458 146.09 44.00 32.27
N THR A 459 147.14 44.56 31.68
CA THR A 459 148.39 44.98 32.33
C THR A 459 148.16 45.99 33.45
N SER A 460 147.13 46.84 33.38
CA SER A 460 146.80 47.78 34.47
C SER A 460 146.20 47.08 35.71
N TRP A 461 145.46 45.99 35.51
CA TRP A 461 144.88 45.19 36.61
C TRP A 461 145.92 44.35 37.34
N LYS A 462 146.99 43.91 36.66
CA LYS A 462 148.07 43.14 37.31
C LYS A 462 149.03 44.02 38.13
N VAL A 463 149.27 45.27 37.73
CA VAL A 463 150.20 46.19 38.41
C VAL A 463 149.62 46.77 39.71
N THR A 464 148.30 46.95 39.80
CA THR A 464 147.63 47.54 40.99
C THR A 464 147.33 46.54 42.12
N ARG A 465 147.79 45.28 42.00
CA ARG A 465 147.57 44.19 42.98
C ARG A 465 148.03 44.52 44.42
N PRO A 466 149.17 45.19 44.67
CA PRO A 466 149.59 45.51 46.04
C PRO A 466 148.63 46.50 46.73
N ILE A 467 148.14 47.50 46.00
CA ILE A 467 147.25 48.56 46.50
C ILE A 467 145.85 48.00 46.79
N ARG A 468 145.33 47.09 45.96
CA ARG A 468 144.04 46.43 46.23
C ARG A 468 144.04 45.51 47.45
N SER A 469 145.18 44.86 47.76
CA SER A 469 145.31 44.06 49.00
C SER A 469 145.29 44.91 50.29
N ALA A 470 145.58 46.22 50.18
CA ALA A 470 145.44 47.17 51.27
C ALA A 470 144.00 47.69 51.41
N VAL A 471 143.27 47.82 50.30
CA VAL A 471 141.84 48.22 50.29
C VAL A 471 140.92 47.07 50.73
N GLU A 472 141.17 45.82 50.35
CA GLU A 472 140.42 44.66 50.86
C GLU A 472 140.60 44.45 52.37
N ARG A 473 141.79 44.76 52.91
CA ARG A 473 142.03 44.77 54.37
C ARG A 473 141.34 45.92 55.10
N LEU A 474 141.09 47.04 54.42
CA LEU A 474 140.27 48.16 54.95
C LEU A 474 138.76 47.92 54.80
N HIS A 475 138.31 47.16 53.78
CA HIS A 475 136.89 46.83 53.59
C HIS A 475 136.40 45.64 54.42
N ARG A 476 137.25 44.66 54.78
CA ARG A 476 136.88 43.64 55.79
C ARG A 476 136.69 44.20 57.20
N ALA A 477 137.14 45.43 57.47
CA ALA A 477 136.89 46.14 58.74
C ALA A 477 135.59 46.99 58.72
N LYS A 478 134.83 46.95 57.63
CA LYS A 478 133.51 47.59 57.49
C LYS A 478 132.56 46.65 56.73
N GLN A 479 132.05 45.61 57.38
CA GLN A 479 130.61 45.28 57.31
C GLN A 479 130.18 44.16 58.29
N PRO A 480 129.07 44.37 59.03
CA PRO A 480 128.36 43.38 59.84
C PRO A 480 127.23 42.67 59.05
N SER A 481 126.79 41.51 59.58
CA SER A 481 125.67 40.62 59.18
C SER A 481 125.63 40.14 57.73
#